data_AF-A0A3B8MPB1-F1
#
_entry.id   AF-A0A3B8MPB1-F1
#
_cell.length_a   1.000
_cell.length_b   1.000
_cell.length_c   1.000
_cell.angle_alpha   90.00
_cell.angle_beta   90.00
_cell.angle_gamma   90.00
#
_symmetry.space_group_name_H-M   'P 1'
#
loop_
_entity.id
_entity.type
_entity.pdbx_description
1 polymer ?
#
loop_
_entity_poly.entity_id
_entity_poly.type
_entity_poly.pdbx_seq_one_letter_code
_entity_poly.pdbx_strand_id
1 'polypeptide(L)'
;MYRDQWGIPHIKAENETDLFFAQGYVTAQDRLWHMDADRFRALGRWSEIVGESGLSQDRFLRSAGMGRTARLDYDGCSDDSRAMLDAYAAGVNAYIAGPDSLP
;
A
#
# COMPACT_ATOMS: atom_id res chain seq x y z
N MET A 1 0.52 -2.86 -20.28
CA MET A 1 1.13 -1.70 -19.60
C MET A 1 2.33 -1.26 -20.41
N TYR A 2 2.54 0.05 -20.55
CA TYR A 2 3.78 0.61 -21.09
C TYR A 2 4.26 1.74 -20.18
N ARG A 3 5.56 2.01 -20.18
CA ARG A 3 6.13 3.19 -19.51
C ARG A 3 6.57 4.18 -20.57
N ASP A 4 6.31 5.45 -20.33
CA ASP A 4 6.84 6.51 -21.20
C ASP A 4 8.32 6.80 -20.92
N GLN A 5 8.89 7.77 -21.62
CA GLN A 5 10.30 8.16 -21.48
C GLN A 5 10.69 8.67 -20.09
N TRP A 6 9.71 9.04 -19.25
CA TRP A 6 9.91 9.48 -17.87
C TRP A 6 9.71 8.35 -16.87
N GLY A 7 9.47 7.12 -17.36
CA GLY A 7 9.18 5.95 -16.54
C GLY A 7 7.76 5.92 -16.00
N ILE A 8 6.87 6.84 -16.41
CA ILE A 8 5.50 6.89 -15.89
C ILE A 8 4.71 5.70 -16.46
N PRO A 9 4.09 4.86 -15.61
CA PRO A 9 3.33 3.72 -16.07
C PRO A 9 1.95 4.12 -16.58
N HIS A 10 1.64 3.67 -17.79
CA HIS A 10 0.31 3.78 -18.40
C HIS A 10 -0.33 2.40 -18.44
N ILE A 11 -1.43 2.24 -17.69
CA ILE A 11 -2.15 0.98 -17.52
C ILE A 11 -3.45 1.03 -18.33
N LYS A 12 -3.69 -0.02 -19.11
CA LYS A 12 -4.97 -0.28 -19.79
C LYS A 12 -5.41 -1.68 -19.38
N ALA A 13 -6.65 -1.79 -18.93
CA ALA A 13 -7.27 -3.04 -18.49
C ALA A 13 -8.68 -3.14 -19.08
N GLU A 14 -9.26 -4.34 -19.08
CA GLU A 14 -10.59 -4.62 -19.63
C GLU A 14 -11.71 -4.39 -18.60
N ASN A 15 -11.38 -4.43 -17.32
CA ASN A 15 -12.29 -4.19 -16.20
C ASN A 15 -11.56 -3.49 -15.04
N GLU A 16 -12.33 -3.02 -14.07
CA GLU A 16 -11.82 -2.24 -12.93
C GLU A 16 -10.97 -3.08 -11.97
N THR A 17 -11.34 -4.33 -11.72
CA THR A 17 -10.59 -5.23 -10.83
C THR A 17 -9.16 -5.44 -11.34
N ASP A 18 -9.00 -5.74 -12.63
CA ASP A 18 -7.69 -5.90 -13.27
C ASP A 18 -6.92 -4.58 -13.30
N LEU A 19 -7.62 -3.46 -13.47
CA LEU A 19 -7.00 -2.12 -13.42
C LEU A 19 -6.37 -1.85 -12.06
N PHE A 20 -7.12 -2.05 -10.96
CA PHE A 20 -6.63 -1.79 -9.60
C PHE A 20 -5.55 -2.80 -9.19
N PHE A 21 -5.67 -4.06 -9.59
CA PHE A 21 -4.61 -5.05 -9.42
C PHE A 21 -3.31 -4.59 -10.10
N ALA A 22 -3.38 -4.24 -11.39
CA ALA A 22 -2.21 -3.78 -12.14
C ALA A 22 -1.63 -2.50 -11.54
N GLN A 23 -2.49 -1.58 -11.06
CA GLN A 23 -2.06 -0.36 -10.38
C GLN A 23 -1.27 -0.68 -9.10
N GLY A 24 -1.77 -1.59 -8.25
CA GLY A 24 -1.07 -2.03 -7.05
C GLY A 24 0.28 -2.66 -7.34
N TYR A 25 0.32 -3.58 -8.32
CA TYR A 25 1.54 -4.25 -8.74
C TYR A 25 2.61 -3.27 -9.23
N VAL A 26 2.24 -2.35 -10.12
CA VAL A 26 3.18 -1.37 -10.69
C VAL A 26 3.60 -0.30 -9.70
N THR A 27 2.70 0.10 -8.79
CA THR A 27 3.08 1.03 -7.71
C THR A 27 4.13 0.38 -6.80
N ALA A 28 3.96 -0.90 -6.47
CA ALA A 28 4.91 -1.64 -5.66
C ALA A 28 6.28 -1.74 -6.36
N GLN A 29 6.30 -2.02 -7.68
CA GLN A 29 7.55 -2.01 -8.46
C GLN A 29 8.40 -0.76 -8.28
N ASP A 30 7.75 0.41 -8.23
CA ASP A 30 8.45 1.69 -8.20
C ASP A 30 8.66 2.24 -6.78
N ARG A 31 7.79 1.86 -5.83
CA ARG A 31 7.62 2.58 -4.56
C ARG A 31 7.47 1.68 -3.34
N LEU A 32 7.77 0.38 -3.44
CA LEU A 32 7.51 -0.56 -2.33
C LEU A 32 8.08 -0.08 -0.99
N TRP A 33 9.33 0.42 -0.96
CA TRP A 33 9.93 0.95 0.26
C TRP A 33 9.11 2.09 0.87
N HIS A 34 8.67 3.06 0.06
CA HIS A 34 7.84 4.17 0.53
C HIS A 34 6.49 3.69 1.05
N MET A 35 5.84 2.79 0.31
CA MET A 35 4.55 2.21 0.69
C MET A 35 4.64 1.51 2.04
N ASP A 36 5.68 0.70 2.24
CA ASP A 36 5.83 -0.03 3.49
C ASP A 36 6.23 0.91 4.63
N ALA A 37 7.13 1.87 4.40
CA ALA A 37 7.48 2.87 5.40
C ALA A 37 6.25 3.67 5.88
N ASP A 38 5.36 4.07 4.97
CA ASP A 38 4.12 4.77 5.32
C ASP A 38 3.14 3.86 6.05
N ARG A 39 3.04 2.58 5.68
CA ARG A 39 2.28 1.57 6.42
C ARG A 39 2.79 1.40 7.85
N PHE A 40 4.11 1.27 8.03
CA PHE A 40 4.73 1.19 9.36
C PHE A 40 4.45 2.43 10.19
N ARG A 41 4.59 3.63 9.62
CA ARG A 41 4.22 4.87 10.30
C ARG A 41 2.75 4.86 10.71
N ALA A 42 1.83 4.66 9.77
CA ALA A 42 0.39 4.69 10.02
C ALA A 42 -0.05 3.69 11.11
N LEU A 43 0.60 2.53 11.21
CA LEU A 43 0.33 1.51 12.22
C LEU A 43 1.10 1.73 13.54
N GLY A 44 1.88 2.81 13.63
CA GLY A 44 2.70 3.16 14.78
C GLY A 44 3.79 2.12 15.05
N ARG A 45 4.46 1.65 14.00
CA ARG A 45 5.55 0.67 14.04
C ARG A 45 6.86 1.22 13.49
N TRP A 46 6.96 2.53 13.23
CA TRP A 46 8.13 3.12 12.59
C TRP A 46 9.42 2.93 13.39
N SER A 47 9.33 2.86 14.72
CA SER A 47 10.48 2.55 15.58
C SER A 47 11.11 1.17 15.33
N GLU A 48 10.40 0.24 14.69
CA GLU A 48 10.99 -1.05 14.27
C GLU A 48 12.04 -0.87 13.16
N ILE A 49 11.98 0.24 12.43
CA ILE A 49 12.90 0.56 11.31
C ILE A 49 13.97 1.56 11.76
N VAL A 50 13.61 2.61 12.49
CA VAL A 50 14.52 3.72 12.85
C VAL A 50 14.92 3.76 14.33
N GLY A 51 14.50 2.76 15.11
CA GLY A 51 14.79 2.68 16.54
C GLY A 51 14.07 3.76 17.35
N GLU A 52 14.71 4.17 18.45
CA GLU A 52 14.13 5.05 19.48
C GLU A 52 13.56 6.37 18.92
N SER A 53 14.16 6.89 17.85
CA SER A 53 13.73 8.11 17.18
C SER A 53 12.27 8.07 16.68
N GLY A 54 11.71 6.88 16.41
CA GLY A 54 10.33 6.69 15.96
C GLY A 54 9.30 6.55 17.09
N LEU A 55 9.71 6.41 18.36
CA LEU A 55 8.79 6.04 19.44
C LEU A 55 7.71 7.09 19.72
N SER A 56 8.03 8.38 19.59
CA SER A 56 7.06 9.46 19.82
C SER A 56 5.93 9.41 18.78
N GLN A 57 6.29 9.22 17.51
CA GLN A 57 5.35 9.07 16.40
C GLN A 57 4.49 7.81 16.57
N ASP A 58 5.11 6.68 16.94
CA ASP A 58 4.40 5.42 17.13
C ASP A 58 3.36 5.52 18.25
N ARG A 59 3.73 6.13 19.38
CA ARG A 59 2.80 6.40 20.49
C ARG A 59 1.65 7.28 20.04
N PHE A 60 1.94 8.34 19.28
CA PHE A 60 0.91 9.25 18.77
C PHE A 60 -0.08 8.52 17.85
N LEU A 61 0.38 7.81 16.82
CA LEU A 61 -0.49 7.16 15.84
C LEU A 61 -1.31 6.01 16.43
N ARG A 62 -0.75 5.27 17.40
CA ARG A 62 -1.52 4.28 18.17
C ARG A 62 -2.57 4.92 19.07
N SER A 63 -2.25 6.04 19.71
CA SER A 63 -3.20 6.77 20.58
C SER A 63 -4.34 7.39 19.76
N ALA A 64 -4.02 7.95 18.59
CA ALA A 64 -4.99 8.43 17.61
C ALA A 64 -5.85 7.29 17.03
N GLY A 65 -5.41 6.03 17.17
CA GLY A 65 -6.16 4.86 16.73
C GLY A 65 -6.17 4.65 15.23
N MET A 66 -5.17 5.16 14.49
CA MET A 66 -5.15 5.16 13.03
C MET A 66 -5.43 3.78 12.41
N GLY A 67 -4.74 2.73 12.87
CA GLY A 67 -4.97 1.37 12.39
C GLY A 67 -6.36 0.80 12.72
N ARG A 68 -6.93 1.17 13.88
CA ARG A 68 -8.29 0.77 14.26
C ARG A 68 -9.32 1.45 13.38
N THR A 69 -9.18 2.76 13.17
CA THR A 69 -10.08 3.54 12.32
C THR A 69 -10.04 3.06 10.87
N ALA A 70 -8.85 2.82 10.32
CA ALA A 70 -8.71 2.28 8.96
C ALA A 70 -9.45 0.94 8.78
N ARG A 71 -9.45 0.07 9.81
CA ARG A 71 -10.20 -1.19 9.76
C ARG A 71 -11.72 -0.95 9.79
N LEU A 72 -12.19 -0.04 10.65
CA LEU A 72 -13.61 0.32 10.71
C LEU A 72 -14.08 0.94 9.39
N ASP A 73 -13.27 1.81 8.78
CA ASP A 73 -13.59 2.45 7.51
C ASP A 73 -13.66 1.41 6.37
N TYR A 74 -12.69 0.47 6.33
CA TYR A 74 -12.72 -0.64 5.39
C TYR A 74 -13.94 -1.55 5.62
N ASP A 75 -14.30 -1.84 6.87
CA ASP A 75 -15.47 -2.66 7.19
C ASP A 75 -16.79 -1.94 6.87
N GLY A 76 -16.81 -0.60 6.88
CA GLY A 76 -17.97 0.23 6.56
C GLY A 76 -18.08 0.71 5.11
N CYS A 77 -17.07 0.48 4.26
CA CYS A 77 -17.11 0.91 2.86
C CYS A 77 -18.03 0.03 2.00
N SER A 78 -18.47 0.56 0.86
CA SER A 78 -19.29 -0.20 -0.10
C SER A 78 -18.53 -1.39 -0.68
N ASP A 79 -19.28 -2.37 -1.21
CA ASP A 79 -18.68 -3.55 -1.83
C ASP A 79 -17.75 -3.18 -2.99
N ASP A 80 -18.10 -2.17 -3.79
CA ASP A 80 -17.25 -1.67 -4.90
C ASP A 80 -15.92 -1.08 -4.39
N SER A 81 -15.98 -0.24 -3.34
CA SER A 81 -14.77 0.32 -2.71
C SER A 81 -13.90 -0.77 -2.10
N ARG A 82 -14.52 -1.77 -1.46
CA ARG A 82 -13.81 -2.90 -0.88
C ARG A 82 -13.12 -3.73 -1.96
N ALA A 83 -13.83 -4.06 -3.04
CA ALA A 83 -13.29 -4.80 -4.17
C ALA A 83 -12.10 -4.08 -4.82
N MET A 84 -12.19 -2.76 -4.97
CA MET A 84 -11.07 -1.92 -5.43
C MET A 84 -9.84 -2.03 -4.50
N LEU A 85 -10.03 -1.86 -3.20
CA LEU A 85 -8.95 -1.91 -2.20
C LEU A 85 -8.30 -3.30 -2.15
N ASP A 86 -9.11 -4.35 -2.23
CA ASP A 86 -8.65 -5.74 -2.23
C ASP A 86 -7.86 -6.08 -3.48
N ALA A 87 -8.35 -5.66 -4.66
CA ALA A 87 -7.63 -5.84 -5.92
C ALA A 87 -6.28 -5.11 -5.90
N TYR A 88 -6.25 -3.87 -5.43
CA TYR A 88 -5.01 -3.10 -5.28
C TYR A 88 -4.01 -3.81 -4.34
N ALA A 89 -4.47 -4.23 -3.15
CA ALA A 89 -3.63 -4.95 -2.20
C ALA A 89 -3.13 -6.29 -2.76
N ALA A 90 -3.96 -7.01 -3.50
CA ALA A 90 -3.57 -8.25 -4.18
C ALA A 90 -2.46 -8.01 -5.22
N GLY A 91 -2.52 -6.92 -5.97
CA GLY A 91 -1.46 -6.52 -6.90
C GLY A 91 -0.13 -6.23 -6.20
N VAL A 92 -0.16 -5.49 -5.10
CA VAL A 92 1.04 -5.22 -4.27
C VAL A 92 1.63 -6.53 -3.75
N ASN A 93 0.78 -7.41 -3.19
CA ASN A 93 1.21 -8.69 -2.65
C ASN A 93 1.79 -9.62 -3.74
N ALA A 94 1.23 -9.57 -4.95
CA ALA A 94 1.75 -10.33 -6.07
C ALA A 94 3.16 -9.88 -6.48
N TYR A 95 3.47 -8.58 -6.42
CA TYR A 95 4.83 -8.09 -6.63
C TYR A 95 5.77 -8.55 -5.50
N ILE A 96 5.33 -8.45 -4.24
CA ILE A 96 6.13 -8.87 -3.06
C ILE A 96 6.51 -10.36 -3.13
N ALA A 97 5.61 -11.21 -3.62
CA ALA A 97 5.85 -12.65 -3.77
C ALA A 97 6.84 -12.99 -4.92
N GLY A 98 7.22 -12.01 -5.74
CA GLY A 98 8.18 -12.17 -6.82
C GLY A 98 9.64 -12.28 -6.33
N PRO A 99 10.56 -12.78 -7.18
CA PRO A 99 11.95 -13.05 -6.80
C PRO A 99 12.81 -11.81 -6.54
N ASP A 100 12.45 -10.65 -7.11
CA ASP A 100 13.21 -9.38 -7.02
C ASP A 100 12.43 -8.30 -6.26
N SER A 101 11.71 -8.68 -5.22
CA SER A 101 10.74 -7.80 -4.55
C SER A 101 11.35 -6.86 -3.51
N LEU A 102 12.60 -7.07 -3.09
CA LEU A 102 13.26 -6.17 -2.15
C LEU A 102 13.99 -5.05 -2.93
N PRO A 103 13.79 -3.77 -2.55
CA PRO A 103 14.53 -2.63 -3.11
C PRO A 103 16.04 -2.71 -2.85
#